data_AF-A0A3B9BAL8-F1
#
_entry.id   AF-A0A3B9BAL8-F1
#
_cell.length_a   1.000
_cell.length_b   1.000
_cell.length_c   1.000
_cell.angle_alpha   90.00
_cell.angle_beta   90.00
_cell.angle_gamma   90.00
#
_symmetry.space_group_name_H-M   'P 1'
#
loop_
_entity.id
_entity.type
_entity.pdbx_description
1 polymer ?
#
loop_
_entity_poly.entity_id
_entity_poly.type
_entity_poly.pdbx_seq_one_letter_code
_entity_poly.pdbx_strand_id
1 'polypeptide(L)'
;NAKAIEENGKQVKFDGYLTDVFGQKAIDFINAKDDKPFFLFHSFTAPHGPMHATEEDKALFASIKDSKRKSYAAMIWAMDRAIGKLVASLKESGRFENTLIWFLSDNGGATSNASNNLPLAGHKGIKFEGGTRVPFFAHWPRKFKKPKGFNPMMISLDIMATSLAAAGEKQSALKKLDGVNLLPFLDGKKDKPPHQYLYWHKLWFSAMRDGPWKLIYVQDYGYALYNLEEDLSESNNLIKSEKKRSDKLITQLNEWKAELEKPRWDEAQVWFRTHSENHIRIIEGE
;
A
#
# COMPACT_ATOMS: atom_id res chain seq x y z
N ASN A 1 -29.69 -7.88 3.96
CA ASN A 1 -28.64 -6.83 3.80
C ASN A 1 -28.80 -6.17 2.45
N ALA A 2 -29.24 -4.92 2.41
CA ALA A 2 -29.35 -4.18 1.15
C ALA A 2 -27.94 -3.87 0.61
N LYS A 3 -27.73 -4.09 -0.70
CA LYS A 3 -26.55 -3.57 -1.43
C LYS A 3 -26.67 -2.04 -1.43
N ALA A 4 -25.97 -1.38 -0.53
CA ALA A 4 -25.98 0.07 -0.41
C ALA A 4 -24.56 0.63 -0.35
N ILE A 5 -24.39 1.82 -0.92
CA ILE A 5 -23.18 2.65 -0.84
C ILE A 5 -23.57 4.00 -0.24
N GLU A 6 -22.58 4.76 0.22
CA GLU A 6 -22.81 6.14 0.64
C GLU A 6 -22.49 7.10 -0.51
N GLU A 7 -23.42 7.99 -0.82
CA GLU A 7 -23.25 9.10 -1.76
C GLU A 7 -23.60 10.41 -1.05
N ASN A 8 -22.61 11.29 -0.87
CA ASN A 8 -22.78 12.60 -0.21
C ASN A 8 -23.51 12.51 1.15
N GLY A 9 -23.10 11.56 2.00
CA GLY A 9 -23.68 11.33 3.32
C GLY A 9 -25.05 10.63 3.32
N LYS A 10 -25.53 10.13 2.18
CA LYS A 10 -26.80 9.40 2.06
C LYS A 10 -26.57 7.97 1.61
N GLN A 11 -27.27 7.02 2.21
CA GLN A 11 -27.28 5.64 1.72
C GLN A 11 -28.08 5.54 0.43
N VAL A 12 -27.47 5.00 -0.60
CA VAL A 12 -28.06 4.79 -1.93
C VAL A 12 -27.92 3.32 -2.31
N LYS A 13 -28.98 2.74 -2.86
CA LYS A 13 -28.94 1.38 -3.40
C LYS A 13 -28.18 1.36 -4.73
N PHE A 14 -27.47 0.28 -5.00
CA PHE A 14 -26.79 0.08 -6.27
C PHE A 14 -27.10 -1.30 -6.86
N ASP A 15 -27.03 -1.38 -8.18
CA ASP A 15 -27.13 -2.62 -8.94
C ASP A 15 -25.79 -2.99 -9.57
N GLY A 16 -25.60 -4.27 -9.86
CA GLY A 16 -24.36 -4.79 -10.45
C GLY A 16 -23.28 -5.19 -9.43
N TYR A 17 -22.06 -5.32 -9.93
CA TYR A 17 -20.87 -5.72 -9.17
C TYR A 17 -20.14 -4.48 -8.64
N LEU A 18 -19.83 -4.44 -7.34
CA LEU A 18 -19.39 -3.23 -6.65
C LEU A 18 -18.11 -2.61 -7.26
N THR A 19 -17.18 -3.42 -7.75
CA THR A 19 -15.97 -2.93 -8.44
C THR A 19 -16.33 -2.17 -9.71
N ASP A 20 -17.25 -2.68 -10.53
CA ASP A 20 -17.70 -1.98 -11.73
C ASP A 20 -18.50 -0.72 -11.38
N VAL A 21 -19.32 -0.75 -10.31
CA VAL A 21 -20.07 0.42 -9.81
C VAL A 21 -19.13 1.55 -9.39
N PHE A 22 -18.09 1.23 -8.62
CA PHE A 22 -17.07 2.20 -8.21
C PHE A 22 -16.32 2.74 -9.42
N GLY A 23 -15.92 1.88 -10.37
CA GLY A 23 -15.28 2.30 -11.61
C GLY A 23 -16.17 3.27 -12.42
N GLN A 24 -17.47 3.00 -12.51
CA GLN A 24 -18.41 3.88 -13.20
C GLN A 24 -18.56 5.23 -12.48
N LYS A 25 -18.66 5.26 -11.14
CA LYS A 25 -18.72 6.51 -10.38
C LYS A 25 -17.47 7.38 -10.57
N ALA A 26 -16.30 6.76 -10.69
CA ALA A 26 -15.06 7.46 -11.02
C ALA A 26 -15.08 8.06 -12.43
N ILE A 27 -15.61 7.32 -13.41
CA ILE A 27 -15.81 7.80 -14.79
C ILE A 27 -16.80 8.97 -14.82
N ASP A 28 -17.93 8.86 -14.13
CA ASP A 28 -18.95 9.90 -14.04
C ASP A 28 -18.38 11.19 -13.43
N PHE A 29 -17.54 11.05 -12.40
CA PHE A 29 -16.82 12.18 -11.79
C PHE A 29 -15.88 12.87 -12.79
N ILE A 30 -15.10 12.12 -13.55
CA ILE A 30 -14.15 12.67 -14.54
C ILE A 30 -14.88 13.36 -15.70
N ASN A 31 -16.03 12.82 -16.11
CA ASN A 31 -16.83 13.33 -17.21
C ASN A 31 -17.80 14.45 -16.80
N ALA A 32 -17.88 14.78 -15.52
CA ALA A 32 -18.61 15.95 -15.07
C ALA A 32 -18.03 17.21 -15.75
N LYS A 33 -18.90 18.05 -16.33
CA LYS A 33 -18.50 19.26 -17.08
C LYS A 33 -17.95 20.33 -16.13
N ASP A 34 -16.67 20.21 -15.78
CA ASP A 34 -15.90 21.24 -15.08
C ASP A 34 -14.44 21.23 -15.58
N ASP A 35 -13.96 22.35 -16.11
CA ASP A 35 -12.60 22.52 -16.63
C ASP A 35 -11.54 22.69 -15.52
N LYS A 36 -11.94 22.68 -14.24
CA LYS A 36 -11.01 22.74 -13.11
C LYS A 36 -10.16 21.47 -13.01
N PRO A 37 -8.92 21.59 -12.49
CA PRO A 37 -8.17 20.43 -12.00
C PRO A 37 -8.97 19.69 -10.94
N PHE A 38 -8.85 18.37 -10.91
CA PHE A 38 -9.55 17.51 -9.96
C PHE A 38 -8.59 16.69 -9.11
N PHE A 39 -9.08 16.23 -7.98
CA PHE A 39 -8.48 15.17 -7.18
C PHE A 39 -9.52 14.06 -7.01
N LEU A 40 -9.12 12.82 -7.28
CA LEU A 40 -9.96 11.64 -7.10
C LEU A 40 -9.21 10.62 -6.25
N PHE A 41 -9.71 10.35 -5.05
CA PHE A 41 -9.29 9.22 -4.25
C PHE A 41 -10.18 8.02 -4.55
N HIS A 42 -9.72 7.14 -5.43
CA HIS A 42 -10.49 5.99 -5.87
C HIS A 42 -10.08 4.72 -5.11
N SER A 43 -10.82 4.38 -4.06
CA SER A 43 -10.53 3.24 -3.19
C SER A 43 -11.43 2.05 -3.51
N PHE A 44 -10.95 1.13 -4.35
CA PHE A 44 -11.63 -0.14 -4.58
C PHE A 44 -11.64 -0.99 -3.29
N THR A 45 -12.71 -1.77 -3.11
CA THR A 45 -12.75 -2.80 -2.06
C THR A 45 -12.10 -4.11 -2.51
N ALA A 46 -12.00 -4.37 -3.81
CA ALA A 46 -11.30 -5.53 -4.34
C ALA A 46 -9.78 -5.44 -4.06
N PRO A 47 -9.10 -6.56 -3.72
CA PRO A 47 -9.59 -7.93 -3.60
C PRO A 47 -9.94 -8.33 -2.16
N HIS A 48 -10.36 -7.40 -1.30
CA HIS A 48 -10.73 -7.72 0.08
C HIS A 48 -11.92 -8.68 0.12
N GLY A 49 -11.96 -9.56 1.13
CA GLY A 49 -13.09 -10.46 1.34
C GLY A 49 -14.40 -9.71 1.61
N PRO A 50 -15.57 -10.35 1.39
CA PRO A 50 -15.74 -11.73 0.92
C PRO A 50 -15.33 -11.95 -0.54
N MET A 51 -14.99 -13.20 -0.89
CA MET A 51 -14.45 -13.58 -2.21
C MET A 51 -15.55 -13.70 -3.27
N HIS A 52 -16.18 -12.58 -3.59
CA HIS A 52 -17.22 -12.50 -4.61
C HIS A 52 -16.64 -11.98 -5.92
N ALA A 53 -16.91 -12.69 -7.01
CA ALA A 53 -16.60 -12.27 -8.38
C ALA A 53 -17.73 -12.73 -9.30
N THR A 54 -17.88 -12.05 -10.44
CA THR A 54 -18.83 -12.44 -11.49
C THR A 54 -18.43 -13.78 -12.11
N GLU A 55 -19.40 -14.52 -12.64
CA GLU A 55 -19.09 -15.81 -13.29
C GLU A 55 -18.35 -15.60 -14.61
N GLU A 56 -18.63 -14.49 -15.30
CA GLU A 56 -17.93 -14.06 -16.51
C GLU A 56 -16.44 -13.84 -16.25
N ASP A 57 -16.09 -13.11 -15.16
CA ASP A 57 -14.69 -12.87 -14.82
C ASP A 57 -14.02 -14.15 -14.29
N LYS A 58 -14.74 -15.03 -13.58
CA LYS A 58 -14.21 -16.35 -13.15
C LYS A 58 -13.91 -17.27 -14.32
N ALA A 59 -14.70 -17.22 -15.39
CA ALA A 59 -14.53 -18.06 -16.58
C ALA A 59 -13.17 -17.80 -17.27
N LEU A 60 -12.65 -16.57 -17.20
CA LEU A 60 -11.33 -16.21 -17.74
C LEU A 60 -10.18 -16.93 -17.01
N PHE A 61 -10.41 -17.39 -15.79
CA PHE A 61 -9.44 -18.09 -14.95
C PHE A 61 -9.82 -19.55 -14.70
N ALA A 62 -10.50 -20.19 -15.67
CA ALA A 62 -10.98 -21.57 -15.56
C ALA A 62 -9.87 -22.58 -15.21
N SER A 63 -8.63 -22.32 -15.63
CA SER A 63 -7.45 -23.16 -15.36
C SER A 63 -7.00 -23.16 -13.89
N ILE A 64 -7.39 -22.15 -13.09
CA ILE A 64 -7.07 -22.10 -11.65
C ILE A 64 -7.98 -23.09 -10.92
N LYS A 65 -7.41 -24.17 -10.39
CA LYS A 65 -8.17 -25.22 -9.69
C LYS A 65 -8.72 -24.77 -8.34
N ASP A 66 -7.93 -24.02 -7.57
CA ASP A 66 -8.38 -23.49 -6.28
C ASP A 66 -9.45 -22.42 -6.45
N SER A 67 -10.66 -22.69 -5.96
CA SER A 67 -11.83 -21.82 -6.18
C SER A 67 -11.66 -20.43 -5.54
N LYS A 68 -10.95 -20.34 -4.42
CA LYS A 68 -10.70 -19.07 -3.73
C LYS A 68 -9.73 -18.22 -4.54
N ARG A 69 -8.64 -18.80 -5.03
CA ARG A 69 -7.66 -18.15 -5.90
C ARG A 69 -8.25 -17.77 -7.26
N LYS A 70 -9.15 -18.59 -7.82
CA LYS A 70 -9.92 -18.24 -9.02
C LYS A 70 -10.76 -17.00 -8.79
N SER A 71 -11.48 -16.95 -7.67
CA SER A 71 -12.29 -15.78 -7.30
C SER A 71 -11.40 -14.55 -7.06
N TYR A 72 -10.26 -14.70 -6.38
CA TYR A 72 -9.27 -13.63 -6.20
C TYR A 72 -8.79 -13.07 -7.55
N ALA A 73 -8.39 -13.94 -8.48
CA ALA A 73 -7.93 -13.53 -9.80
C ALA A 73 -9.02 -12.77 -10.58
N ALA A 74 -10.27 -13.25 -10.51
CA ALA A 74 -11.42 -12.59 -11.11
C ALA A 74 -11.70 -11.20 -10.48
N MET A 75 -11.54 -11.04 -9.16
CA MET A 75 -11.68 -9.74 -8.50
C MET A 75 -10.60 -8.75 -8.93
N ILE A 76 -9.33 -9.21 -9.05
CA ILE A 76 -8.23 -8.39 -9.57
C ILE A 76 -8.50 -7.99 -11.02
N TRP A 77 -8.98 -8.93 -11.85
CA TRP A 77 -9.33 -8.65 -13.23
C TRP A 77 -10.46 -7.62 -13.36
N ALA A 78 -11.50 -7.71 -12.53
CA ALA A 78 -12.58 -6.71 -12.53
C ALA A 78 -12.06 -5.31 -12.18
N MET A 79 -11.10 -5.20 -11.23
CA MET A 79 -10.44 -3.95 -10.90
C MET A 79 -9.60 -3.43 -12.09
N ASP A 80 -8.83 -4.30 -12.74
CA ASP A 80 -8.04 -3.96 -13.92
C ASP A 80 -8.94 -3.47 -15.08
N ARG A 81 -10.04 -4.17 -15.38
CA ARG A 81 -11.06 -3.71 -16.35
C ARG A 81 -11.61 -2.34 -15.99
N ALA A 82 -11.97 -2.11 -14.73
CA ALA A 82 -12.51 -0.83 -14.27
C ALA A 82 -11.50 0.31 -14.43
N ILE A 83 -10.22 0.06 -14.09
CA ILE A 83 -9.12 1.00 -14.32
C ILE A 83 -8.92 1.26 -15.82
N GLY A 84 -9.00 0.23 -16.66
CA GLY A 84 -8.92 0.36 -18.12
C GLY A 84 -10.00 1.29 -18.69
N LYS A 85 -11.25 1.13 -18.25
CA LYS A 85 -12.36 2.03 -18.61
C LYS A 85 -12.13 3.46 -18.12
N LEU A 86 -11.64 3.62 -16.90
CA LEU A 86 -11.31 4.94 -16.34
C LEU A 86 -10.22 5.66 -17.16
N VAL A 87 -9.17 4.93 -17.53
CA VAL A 87 -8.07 5.44 -18.38
C VAL A 87 -8.58 5.79 -19.78
N ALA A 88 -9.48 4.98 -20.36
CA ALA A 88 -10.11 5.29 -21.64
C ALA A 88 -10.90 6.62 -21.55
N SER A 89 -11.71 6.80 -20.52
CA SER A 89 -12.46 8.04 -20.28
C SER A 89 -11.56 9.27 -20.10
N LEU A 90 -10.42 9.11 -19.43
CA LEU A 90 -9.41 10.18 -19.32
C LEU A 90 -8.81 10.56 -20.68
N LYS A 91 -8.61 9.60 -21.58
CA LYS A 91 -8.09 9.84 -22.93
C LYS A 91 -9.13 10.53 -23.80
N GLU A 92 -10.37 10.04 -23.79
CA GLU A 92 -11.51 10.59 -24.54
C GLU A 92 -11.83 12.03 -24.12
N SER A 93 -11.72 12.33 -22.82
CA SER A 93 -11.88 13.71 -22.30
C SER A 93 -10.67 14.62 -22.53
N GLY A 94 -9.57 14.11 -23.10
CA GLY A 94 -8.33 14.87 -23.31
C GLY A 94 -7.53 15.18 -22.04
N ARG A 95 -7.91 14.60 -20.89
CA ARG A 95 -7.33 14.89 -19.56
C ARG A 95 -6.15 13.98 -19.22
N PHE A 96 -6.00 12.85 -19.90
CA PHE A 96 -5.01 11.81 -19.59
C PHE A 96 -3.58 12.33 -19.51
N GLU A 97 -3.15 13.15 -20.48
CA GLU A 97 -1.76 13.61 -20.55
C GLU A 97 -1.35 14.40 -19.31
N ASN A 98 -2.26 15.20 -18.75
CA ASN A 98 -2.01 16.08 -17.60
C ASN A 98 -2.55 15.51 -16.28
N THR A 99 -2.80 14.21 -16.19
CA THR A 99 -3.25 13.56 -14.94
C THR A 99 -2.09 12.77 -14.33
N LEU A 100 -1.77 13.05 -13.06
CA LEU A 100 -0.88 12.23 -12.25
C LEU A 100 -1.70 11.14 -11.56
N ILE A 101 -1.48 9.89 -11.97
CA ILE A 101 -2.14 8.70 -11.42
C ILE A 101 -1.16 8.01 -10.47
N TRP A 102 -1.62 7.73 -9.25
CA TRP A 102 -0.95 6.82 -8.33
C TRP A 102 -1.76 5.54 -8.22
N PHE A 103 -1.08 4.40 -8.22
CA PHE A 103 -1.68 3.11 -7.90
C PHE A 103 -0.86 2.44 -6.82
N LEU A 104 -1.54 1.96 -5.77
CA LEU A 104 -0.95 1.21 -4.68
C LEU A 104 -1.98 0.28 -4.03
N SER A 105 -1.49 -0.74 -3.32
CA SER A 105 -2.29 -1.45 -2.31
C SER A 105 -2.22 -0.72 -0.97
N ASP A 106 -3.27 -0.82 -0.15
CA ASP A 106 -3.34 -0.22 1.19
C ASP A 106 -2.47 -0.97 2.23
N ASN A 107 -2.28 -2.28 2.02
CA ASN A 107 -1.38 -3.16 2.76
C ASN A 107 -0.98 -4.36 1.89
N GLY A 108 -0.08 -5.19 2.42
CA GLY A 108 0.24 -6.48 1.81
C GLY A 108 -0.95 -7.45 1.84
N GLY A 109 -0.97 -8.42 0.94
CA GLY A 109 -2.09 -9.35 0.78
C GLY A 109 -2.33 -10.21 2.02
N ALA A 110 -3.58 -10.61 2.26
CA ALA A 110 -3.93 -11.53 3.32
C ALA A 110 -3.78 -13.00 2.85
N THR A 111 -3.33 -13.90 3.71
CA THR A 111 -3.28 -15.33 3.38
C THR A 111 -4.70 -15.92 3.26
N SER A 112 -5.66 -15.39 4.03
CA SER A 112 -7.03 -15.90 4.10
C SER A 112 -7.86 -15.70 2.82
N ASN A 113 -7.51 -14.73 1.97
CA ASN A 113 -8.19 -14.40 0.72
C ASN A 113 -7.48 -14.93 -0.54
N ALA A 114 -6.51 -15.85 -0.37
CA ALA A 114 -5.67 -16.39 -1.45
C ALA A 114 -4.77 -15.34 -2.15
N SER A 115 -4.42 -14.25 -1.46
CA SER A 115 -3.33 -13.38 -1.91
C SER A 115 -2.00 -14.13 -1.91
N ASN A 116 -1.05 -13.64 -2.70
CA ASN A 116 0.31 -14.16 -2.75
C ASN A 116 1.28 -12.98 -2.68
N ASN A 117 2.12 -12.98 -1.63
CA ASN A 117 3.10 -11.92 -1.37
C ASN A 117 4.52 -12.35 -1.75
N LEU A 118 4.72 -13.52 -2.37
CA LEU A 118 6.04 -14.01 -2.74
C LEU A 118 6.81 -12.98 -3.58
N PRO A 119 8.13 -12.83 -3.35
CA PRO A 119 8.98 -13.62 -2.44
C PRO A 119 9.01 -13.10 -0.98
N LEU A 120 8.14 -12.16 -0.61
CA LEU A 120 8.18 -11.48 0.69
C LEU A 120 7.58 -12.37 1.79
N ALA A 121 8.18 -12.33 2.99
CA ALA A 121 7.61 -13.00 4.15
C ALA A 121 6.41 -12.24 4.72
N GLY A 122 5.49 -13.00 5.31
CA GLY A 122 4.34 -12.45 5.99
C GLY A 122 3.23 -11.91 5.10
N HIS A 123 2.30 -11.20 5.73
CA HIS A 123 1.02 -10.84 5.14
C HIS A 123 0.39 -9.65 5.86
N LYS A 124 -0.82 -9.28 5.43
CA LYS A 124 -1.66 -8.27 6.10
C LYS A 124 -1.60 -8.39 7.63
N GLY A 125 -1.32 -7.26 8.29
CA GLY A 125 -1.38 -7.11 9.75
C GLY A 125 -0.04 -7.24 10.47
N ILE A 126 0.97 -7.87 9.87
CA ILE A 126 2.29 -8.07 10.47
C ILE A 126 3.38 -7.19 9.81
N LYS A 127 4.53 -7.03 10.46
CA LYS A 127 5.56 -6.02 10.12
C LYS A 127 6.66 -6.51 9.17
N PHE A 128 6.53 -7.74 8.68
CA PHE A 128 7.35 -8.28 7.59
C PHE A 128 7.04 -7.60 6.25
N GLU A 129 7.92 -7.70 5.25
CA GLU A 129 7.82 -7.02 3.96
C GLU A 129 6.51 -7.38 3.26
N GLY A 130 6.04 -8.63 3.36
CA GLY A 130 4.76 -9.07 2.79
C GLY A 130 3.53 -8.47 3.47
N GLY A 131 3.68 -7.75 4.59
CA GLY A 131 2.63 -6.95 5.22
C GLY A 131 2.70 -5.46 4.91
N THR A 132 3.89 -4.92 4.63
CA THR A 132 4.14 -3.47 4.51
C THR A 132 4.57 -3.00 3.13
N ARG A 133 5.21 -3.85 2.33
CA ARG A 133 5.68 -3.54 0.96
C ARG A 133 4.62 -3.95 -0.04
N VAL A 134 4.23 -2.99 -0.88
CA VAL A 134 3.08 -3.12 -1.80
C VAL A 134 3.50 -2.81 -3.24
N PRO A 135 2.76 -3.32 -4.25
CA PRO A 135 2.83 -2.78 -5.60
C PRO A 135 2.54 -1.28 -5.57
N PHE A 136 3.37 -0.49 -6.24
CA PHE A 136 3.28 0.97 -6.21
C PHE A 136 3.82 1.53 -7.52
N PHE A 137 3.03 2.36 -8.22
CA PHE A 137 3.52 3.10 -9.38
C PHE A 137 2.86 4.49 -9.52
N ALA A 138 3.54 5.35 -10.27
CA ALA A 138 3.04 6.64 -10.70
C ALA A 138 3.02 6.72 -12.23
N HIS A 139 2.00 7.37 -12.79
CA HIS A 139 1.87 7.56 -14.23
C HIS A 139 1.41 8.99 -14.53
N TRP A 140 2.20 9.73 -15.32
CA TRP A 140 1.89 11.12 -15.68
C TRP A 140 2.55 11.47 -17.04
N PRO A 141 1.88 11.26 -18.19
CA PRO A 141 2.51 11.33 -19.52
C PRO A 141 3.17 12.67 -19.85
N ARG A 142 2.59 13.78 -19.36
CA ARG A 142 3.18 15.11 -19.53
C ARG A 142 4.57 15.21 -18.90
N LYS A 143 4.82 14.50 -17.78
CA LYS A 143 6.04 14.59 -16.98
C LYS A 143 6.96 13.37 -17.14
N PHE A 144 6.42 12.16 -17.06
CA PHE A 144 7.15 10.89 -17.14
C PHE A 144 7.09 10.34 -18.57
N LYS A 145 8.11 10.64 -19.37
CA LYS A 145 8.12 10.32 -20.81
C LYS A 145 8.44 8.87 -21.17
N LYS A 146 9.08 8.13 -20.27
CA LYS A 146 9.45 6.74 -20.48
C LYS A 146 9.24 5.95 -19.19
N PRO A 147 8.81 4.67 -19.27
CA PRO A 147 8.82 3.78 -18.12
C PRO A 147 10.22 3.69 -17.52
N LYS A 148 10.32 3.80 -16.19
CA LYS A 148 11.59 3.72 -15.48
C LYS A 148 11.35 3.10 -14.10
N GLY A 149 12.20 2.15 -13.71
CA GLY A 149 12.24 1.64 -12.33
C GLY A 149 12.78 2.70 -11.38
N PHE A 150 12.20 2.79 -10.19
CA PHE A 150 12.65 3.69 -9.13
C PHE A 150 12.64 2.91 -7.82
N ASN A 151 13.84 2.48 -7.40
CA ASN A 151 14.01 1.50 -6.31
C ASN A 151 14.59 2.04 -4.98
N PRO A 152 14.67 3.36 -4.67
CA PRO A 152 15.01 3.77 -3.31
C PRO A 152 13.81 3.57 -2.35
N MET A 153 14.04 3.69 -1.04
CA MET A 153 12.98 3.62 -0.03
C MET A 153 11.97 4.75 -0.23
N MET A 154 10.69 4.40 -0.33
CA MET A 154 9.55 5.30 -0.47
C MET A 154 8.45 4.92 0.51
N ILE A 155 7.55 5.86 0.80
CA ILE A 155 6.39 5.64 1.64
C ILE A 155 5.15 6.29 1.03
N SER A 156 3.95 5.76 1.31
CA SER A 156 2.69 6.32 0.82
C SER A 156 2.48 7.79 1.20
N LEU A 157 3.09 8.27 2.28
CA LEU A 157 3.06 9.68 2.70
C LEU A 157 3.66 10.61 1.63
N ASP A 158 4.57 10.10 0.79
CA ASP A 158 5.17 10.84 -0.32
C ASP A 158 4.14 11.23 -1.39
N ILE A 159 3.02 10.50 -1.51
CA ILE A 159 1.93 10.80 -2.45
C ILE A 159 1.40 12.20 -2.19
N MET A 160 1.15 12.56 -0.93
CA MET A 160 0.60 13.87 -0.57
C MET A 160 1.59 14.98 -0.91
N ALA A 161 2.84 14.86 -0.45
CA ALA A 161 3.87 15.88 -0.69
C ALA A 161 4.16 16.07 -2.18
N THR A 162 4.21 14.97 -2.95
CA THR A 162 4.44 14.99 -4.39
C THR A 162 3.23 15.56 -5.15
N SER A 163 2.01 15.23 -4.75
CA SER A 163 0.79 15.72 -5.41
C SER A 163 0.55 17.21 -5.15
N LEU A 164 0.82 17.70 -3.94
CA LEU A 164 0.79 19.14 -3.64
C LEU A 164 1.83 19.90 -4.46
N ALA A 165 3.06 19.39 -4.55
CA ALA A 165 4.09 19.99 -5.40
C ALA A 165 3.67 20.00 -6.88
N ALA A 166 3.05 18.92 -7.37
CA ALA A 166 2.51 18.85 -8.73
C ALA A 166 1.37 19.86 -8.99
N ALA A 167 0.58 20.17 -7.96
CA ALA A 167 -0.46 21.21 -7.98
C ALA A 167 0.09 22.64 -7.88
N GLY A 168 1.40 22.83 -7.72
CA GLY A 168 2.05 24.14 -7.66
C GLY A 168 2.25 24.70 -6.25
N GLU A 169 2.05 23.90 -5.21
CA GLU A 169 2.29 24.34 -3.84
C GLU A 169 3.76 24.65 -3.57
N LYS A 170 3.99 25.62 -2.68
CA LYS A 170 5.34 26.05 -2.30
C LYS A 170 6.02 25.02 -1.42
N GLN A 171 7.34 24.89 -1.54
CA GLN A 171 8.15 23.98 -0.70
C GLN A 171 7.93 24.17 0.81
N SER A 172 7.59 25.40 1.25
CA SER A 172 7.28 25.69 2.65
C SER A 172 6.05 24.94 3.17
N ALA A 173 5.03 24.72 2.33
CA ALA A 173 3.85 23.95 2.69
C ALA A 173 4.17 22.46 2.92
N LEU A 174 5.21 21.96 2.22
CA LEU A 174 5.62 20.55 2.28
C LEU A 174 6.47 20.23 3.51
N LYS A 175 7.10 21.23 4.14
CA LYS A 175 8.01 21.03 5.29
C LYS A 175 7.35 20.48 6.55
N LYS A 176 6.02 20.50 6.63
CA LYS A 176 5.25 19.98 7.78
C LYS A 176 4.80 18.53 7.58
N LEU A 177 5.12 17.92 6.45
CA LEU A 177 4.74 16.55 6.11
C LEU A 177 5.92 15.61 6.39
N ASP A 178 5.61 14.40 6.82
CA ASP A 178 6.62 13.33 6.94
C ASP A 178 7.04 12.78 5.57
N GLY A 179 6.12 12.84 4.59
CA GLY A 179 6.42 12.49 3.20
C GLY A 179 7.17 13.60 2.47
N VAL A 180 7.95 13.22 1.45
CA VAL A 180 8.74 14.16 0.64
C VAL A 180 8.26 14.22 -0.81
N ASN A 181 8.54 15.35 -1.46
CA ASN A 181 8.28 15.51 -2.89
C ASN A 181 9.25 14.66 -3.70
N LEU A 182 8.73 13.66 -4.42
CA LEU A 182 9.51 12.73 -5.24
C LEU A 182 9.93 13.30 -6.61
N LEU A 183 9.30 14.38 -7.11
CA LEU A 183 9.56 14.90 -8.46
C LEU A 183 11.04 15.20 -8.73
N PRO A 184 11.81 15.85 -7.81
CA PRO A 184 13.24 16.09 -8.04
C PRO A 184 14.07 14.80 -8.16
N PHE A 185 13.66 13.73 -7.48
CA PHE A 185 14.34 12.43 -7.54
C PHE A 185 13.99 11.70 -8.85
N LEU A 186 12.72 11.75 -9.25
CA LEU A 186 12.25 11.17 -10.52
C LEU A 186 12.85 11.87 -11.75
N ASP A 187 13.04 13.19 -11.67
CA ASP A 187 13.71 14.01 -12.69
C ASP A 187 15.25 13.83 -12.70
N GLY A 188 15.82 13.04 -11.77
CA GLY A 188 17.28 12.84 -11.65
C GLY A 188 18.07 14.05 -11.13
N LYS A 189 17.38 15.06 -10.56
CA LYS A 189 18.01 16.24 -9.95
C LYS A 189 18.51 15.96 -8.53
N LYS A 190 18.04 14.89 -7.91
CA LYS A 190 18.53 14.34 -6.64
C LYS A 190 18.86 12.87 -6.83
N ASP A 191 20.04 12.48 -6.37
CA ASP A 191 20.64 11.15 -6.52
C ASP A 191 20.62 10.33 -5.21
N LYS A 192 20.55 11.00 -4.05
CA LYS A 192 20.37 10.35 -2.75
C LYS A 192 18.94 9.81 -2.58
N PRO A 193 18.73 8.70 -1.83
CA PRO A 193 17.40 8.23 -1.48
C PRO A 193 16.54 9.32 -0.81
N PRO A 194 15.22 9.37 -1.05
CA PRO A 194 14.34 10.35 -0.43
C PRO A 194 14.21 10.14 1.08
N HIS A 195 14.37 8.88 1.54
CA HIS A 195 14.31 8.49 2.94
C HIS A 195 15.57 7.70 3.33
N GLN A 196 16.14 8.03 4.48
CA GLN A 196 17.14 7.22 5.17
C GLN A 196 16.47 6.18 6.08
N TYR A 197 15.36 6.57 6.72
CA TYR A 197 14.64 5.75 7.69
C TYR A 197 13.16 5.66 7.34
N LEU A 198 12.56 4.50 7.58
CA LEU A 198 11.11 4.32 7.54
C LEU A 198 10.67 3.61 8.83
N TYR A 199 9.46 3.92 9.30
CA TYR A 199 8.93 3.39 10.56
C TYR A 199 7.49 2.90 10.38
N TRP A 200 7.14 1.86 11.14
CA TRP A 200 5.79 1.33 11.24
C TRP A 200 5.48 1.08 12.71
N HIS A 201 4.30 1.51 13.16
CA HIS A 201 3.83 1.23 14.51
C HIS A 201 2.34 0.91 14.49
N LYS A 202 1.95 -0.13 15.23
CA LYS A 202 0.57 -0.46 15.52
C LYS A 202 0.51 -1.13 16.88
N LEU A 203 0.12 -0.38 17.91
CA LEU A 203 -0.11 -0.90 19.26
C LEU A 203 1.11 -1.72 19.74
N TRP A 204 0.96 -3.04 19.76
CA TRP A 204 1.92 -4.02 20.26
C TRP A 204 3.09 -4.33 19.31
N PHE A 205 3.03 -3.89 18.05
CA PHE A 205 4.01 -4.26 17.01
C PHE A 205 4.62 -3.03 16.37
N SER A 206 5.93 -3.02 16.18
CA SER A 206 6.64 -1.94 15.49
C SER A 206 7.67 -2.49 14.53
N ALA A 207 8.07 -1.69 13.55
CA ALA A 207 9.26 -1.95 12.75
C ALA A 207 9.93 -0.64 12.34
N MET A 208 11.21 -0.72 12.03
CA MET A 208 11.93 0.34 11.35
C MET A 208 12.85 -0.22 10.29
N ARG A 209 13.21 0.62 9.32
CA ARG A 209 14.19 0.33 8.29
C ARG A 209 15.25 1.44 8.27
N ASP A 210 16.52 1.07 8.23
CA ASP A 210 17.69 1.93 7.97
C ASP A 210 18.48 1.34 6.80
N GLY A 211 18.29 1.90 5.61
CA GLY A 211 18.83 1.33 4.37
C GLY A 211 18.35 -0.12 4.14
N PRO A 212 19.25 -1.12 4.07
CA PRO A 212 18.86 -2.52 3.90
C PRO A 212 18.43 -3.19 5.21
N TRP A 213 18.70 -2.58 6.37
CA TRP A 213 18.45 -3.21 7.67
C TRP A 213 17.03 -2.96 8.13
N LYS A 214 16.35 -4.03 8.54
CA LYS A 214 14.98 -3.96 9.05
C LYS A 214 14.88 -4.61 10.42
N LEU A 215 14.46 -3.81 11.40
CA LEU A 215 14.19 -4.24 12.77
C LEU A 215 12.68 -4.40 12.95
N ILE A 216 12.25 -5.51 13.52
CA ILE A 216 10.86 -5.78 13.91
C ILE A 216 10.81 -5.95 15.43
N TYR A 217 9.83 -5.29 16.07
CA TYR A 217 9.50 -5.45 17.48
C TYR A 217 8.12 -6.09 17.63
N VAL A 218 8.07 -7.09 18.49
CA VAL A 218 6.86 -7.83 18.88
C VAL A 218 6.78 -7.81 20.40
N GLN A 219 5.72 -7.23 20.95
CA GLN A 219 5.48 -7.24 22.39
C GLN A 219 5.49 -8.67 22.93
N ASP A 220 6.08 -8.85 24.12
CA ASP A 220 6.28 -10.11 24.84
C ASP A 220 7.22 -11.14 24.18
N TYR A 221 7.67 -10.89 22.94
CA TYR A 221 8.71 -11.69 22.27
C TYR A 221 10.07 -10.96 22.24
N GLY A 222 10.08 -9.68 21.87
CA GLY A 222 11.30 -8.88 21.72
C GLY A 222 11.52 -8.41 20.29
N TYR A 223 12.74 -8.55 19.78
CA TYR A 223 13.17 -7.98 18.51
C TYR A 223 13.73 -9.03 17.55
N ALA A 224 13.52 -8.81 16.25
CA ALA A 224 14.18 -9.53 15.16
C ALA A 224 14.82 -8.53 14.20
N LEU A 225 15.96 -8.90 13.62
CA LEU A 225 16.71 -8.04 12.69
C LEU A 225 17.02 -8.80 11.41
N TYR A 226 16.82 -8.14 10.26
CA TYR A 226 17.05 -8.69 8.93
C TYR A 226 17.83 -7.73 8.05
N ASN A 227 18.54 -8.28 7.05
CA ASN A 227 19.17 -7.52 5.97
C ASN A 227 18.43 -7.80 4.65
N LEU A 228 17.62 -6.87 4.18
CA LEU A 228 16.73 -7.02 3.03
C LEU A 228 17.45 -7.03 1.67
N GLU A 229 18.72 -6.66 1.61
CA GLU A 229 19.53 -6.76 0.39
C GLU A 229 20.02 -8.19 0.18
N GLU A 230 20.28 -8.91 1.26
CA GLU A 230 20.78 -10.30 1.25
C GLU A 230 19.65 -11.33 1.44
N ASP A 231 18.59 -10.95 2.15
CA ASP A 231 17.48 -11.82 2.55
C ASP A 231 16.14 -11.07 2.49
N LEU A 232 15.61 -10.94 1.27
CA LEU A 232 14.32 -10.30 1.03
C LEU A 232 13.14 -11.08 1.65
N SER A 233 13.32 -12.36 1.91
CA SER A 233 12.37 -13.24 2.58
C SER A 233 12.40 -13.12 4.10
N GLU A 234 13.30 -12.31 4.69
CA GLU A 234 13.41 -12.14 6.15
C GLU A 234 13.45 -13.50 6.89
N SER A 235 14.21 -14.44 6.35
CA SER A 235 14.32 -15.83 6.78
C SER A 235 15.44 -16.08 7.80
N ASN A 236 16.42 -15.16 7.90
CA ASN A 236 17.56 -15.28 8.80
C ASN A 236 17.58 -14.14 9.83
N ASN A 237 17.19 -14.44 11.07
CA ASN A 237 17.17 -13.45 12.16
C ASN A 237 18.59 -13.17 12.69
N LEU A 238 19.08 -11.96 12.44
CA LEU A 238 20.42 -11.48 12.78
C LEU A 238 20.50 -10.77 14.13
N ILE A 239 19.43 -10.74 14.94
CA ILE A 239 19.39 -9.95 16.18
C ILE A 239 20.54 -10.29 17.16
N LYS A 240 20.99 -11.55 17.19
CA LYS A 240 22.08 -12.02 18.05
C LYS A 240 23.46 -11.78 17.44
N SER A 241 23.63 -12.00 16.14
CA SER A 241 24.92 -11.89 15.44
C SER A 241 25.31 -10.43 15.19
N GLU A 242 24.33 -9.55 14.96
CA GLU A 242 24.54 -8.13 14.65
C GLU A 242 24.25 -7.22 15.86
N LYS A 243 24.81 -7.54 17.03
CA LYS A 243 24.44 -6.89 18.31
C LYS A 243 24.59 -5.37 18.29
N LYS A 244 25.74 -4.84 17.85
CA LYS A 244 26.01 -3.39 17.82
C LYS A 244 24.98 -2.64 16.97
N ARG A 245 24.58 -3.24 15.85
CA ARG A 245 23.58 -2.68 14.95
C ARG A 245 22.18 -2.78 15.54
N SER A 246 21.85 -3.93 16.12
CA SER A 246 20.59 -4.18 16.83
C SER A 246 20.37 -3.14 17.93
N ASP A 247 21.36 -2.95 18.81
CA ASP A 247 21.27 -1.97 19.90
C ASP A 247 21.01 -0.55 19.37
N LYS A 248 21.69 -0.15 18.27
CA LYS A 248 21.48 1.16 17.64
C LYS A 248 20.04 1.32 17.12
N LEU A 249 19.54 0.35 16.36
CA LEU A 249 18.20 0.43 15.77
C LEU A 249 17.10 0.33 16.84
N ILE A 250 17.32 -0.46 17.91
CA ILE A 250 16.40 -0.53 19.04
C ILE A 250 16.27 0.84 19.72
N THR A 251 17.38 1.51 20.00
CA THR A 251 17.38 2.87 20.57
C THR A 251 16.62 3.83 19.66
N GLN A 252 16.96 3.87 18.37
CA GLN A 252 16.34 4.77 17.41
C GLN A 252 14.82 4.54 17.25
N LEU A 253 14.38 3.28 17.21
CA LEU A 253 12.95 2.95 17.14
C LEU A 253 12.20 3.43 18.39
N ASN A 254 12.80 3.29 19.58
CA ASN A 254 12.18 3.70 20.83
C ASN A 254 12.14 5.21 21.01
N GLU A 255 13.18 5.92 20.57
CA GLU A 255 13.19 7.39 20.51
C GLU A 255 12.05 7.90 19.63
N TRP A 256 11.92 7.39 18.40
CA TRP A 256 10.82 7.76 17.50
C TRP A 256 9.44 7.43 18.09
N LYS A 257 9.28 6.25 18.72
CA LYS A 257 8.01 5.88 19.37
C LYS A 257 7.62 6.80 20.51
N ALA A 258 8.58 7.39 21.22
CA ALA A 258 8.32 8.30 22.34
C ALA A 258 7.70 9.64 21.88
N GLU A 259 7.84 9.98 20.60
CA GLU A 259 7.25 11.19 20.00
C GLU A 259 5.78 11.00 19.60
N LEU A 260 5.29 9.76 19.56
CA LEU A 260 3.95 9.45 19.07
C LEU A 260 2.85 9.77 20.10
N GLU A 261 1.71 10.27 19.61
CA GLU A 261 0.50 10.35 20.42
C GLU A 261 0.05 8.96 20.88
N LYS A 262 -0.60 8.91 22.05
CA LYS A 262 -1.26 7.67 22.50
C LYS A 262 -2.40 7.32 21.53
N PRO A 263 -2.60 6.02 21.21
CA PRO A 263 -3.73 5.58 20.40
C PRO A 263 -5.07 6.08 20.95
N ARG A 264 -5.92 6.62 20.08
CA ARG A 264 -7.25 7.14 20.46
C ARG A 264 -8.32 6.04 20.58
N TRP A 265 -8.03 4.86 20.06
CA TRP A 265 -8.82 3.65 20.19
C TRP A 265 -7.87 2.44 20.21
N ASP A 266 -8.37 1.31 20.69
CA ASP A 266 -7.62 0.06 20.82
C ASP A 266 -8.25 -1.05 19.96
N GLU A 267 -7.56 -2.18 19.82
CA GLU A 267 -8.05 -3.38 19.17
C GLU A 267 -8.35 -4.50 20.17
N ALA A 268 -9.28 -5.39 19.81
CA ALA A 268 -9.58 -6.55 20.62
C ALA A 268 -8.35 -7.48 20.77
N GLN A 269 -8.17 -8.05 21.96
CA GLN A 269 -7.06 -8.95 22.32
C GLN A 269 -6.87 -10.15 21.37
N VAL A 270 -7.92 -10.57 20.67
CA VAL A 270 -7.80 -11.61 19.63
C VAL A 270 -6.82 -11.21 18.52
N TRP A 271 -6.77 -9.92 18.16
CA TRP A 271 -5.85 -9.40 17.14
C TRP A 271 -4.42 -9.27 17.64
N PHE A 272 -4.22 -9.00 18.93
CA PHE A 272 -2.90 -9.12 19.55
C PHE A 272 -2.38 -10.55 19.42
N ARG A 273 -3.15 -11.55 19.90
CA ARG A 273 -2.74 -12.96 19.85
C ARG A 273 -2.46 -13.43 18.42
N THR A 274 -3.39 -13.19 17.51
CA THR A 274 -3.28 -13.61 16.10
C THR A 274 -2.04 -13.01 15.44
N HIS A 275 -1.81 -11.70 15.57
CA HIS A 275 -0.66 -11.09 14.93
C HIS A 275 0.65 -11.45 15.64
N SER A 276 0.66 -11.58 16.96
CA SER A 276 1.85 -12.00 17.71
C SER A 276 2.31 -13.39 17.26
N GLU A 277 1.40 -14.36 17.25
CA GLU A 277 1.65 -15.72 16.77
C GLU A 277 2.20 -15.73 15.32
N ASN A 278 1.58 -14.97 14.42
CA ASN A 278 2.03 -14.90 13.03
C ASN A 278 3.42 -14.26 12.88
N HIS A 279 3.80 -13.29 13.73
CA HIS A 279 5.18 -12.79 13.71
C HIS A 279 6.14 -13.86 14.22
N ILE A 280 5.88 -14.43 15.40
CA ILE A 280 6.78 -15.37 16.07
C ILE A 280 7.06 -16.58 15.19
N ARG A 281 6.03 -17.15 14.55
CA ARG A 281 6.19 -18.27 13.61
C ARG A 281 7.21 -17.98 12.52
N ILE A 282 7.12 -16.80 11.88
CA ILE A 282 8.07 -16.43 10.83
C ILE A 282 9.46 -16.18 11.41
N ILE A 283 9.56 -15.52 12.57
CA ILE A 283 10.85 -15.24 13.20
C ILE A 283 11.60 -16.54 13.57
N GLU A 284 10.87 -17.55 14.06
CA GLU A 284 11.41 -18.85 14.49
C GLU A 284 11.50 -19.90 13.36
N GLY A 285 10.99 -19.60 12.16
CA GLY A 285 11.09 -20.47 10.98
C GLY A 285 10.05 -21.59 10.90
N GLU A 286 8.83 -21.36 11.42
CA GLU A 286 7.67 -22.28 11.44
C GLU A 286 6.60 -22.02 10.36
#